data_AF-A0A2A3T0Z0-F1
#
_entry.id   AF-A0A2A3T0Z0-F1
#
_cell.length_a   1.000
_cell.length_b   1.000
_cell.length_c   1.000
_cell.angle_alpha   90.00
_cell.angle_beta   90.00
_cell.angle_gamma   90.00
#
_symmetry.space_group_name_H-M   'P 1'
#
loop_
_entity.id
_entity.type
_entity.pdbx_description
1 polymer ?
#
loop_
_entity_poly.entity_id
_entity_poly.type
_entity_poly.pdbx_seq_one_letter_code
_entity_poly.pdbx_strand_id
1 'polypeptide(L)'
;MNLDKIQYCDLPFKHWEFKNCTDDLTLKEISNCSIPDGERAYDGTRAADHTGLGKDGKLRLFITKDNATHFPYLTKLINKMQSYEFFIKMSSILKKDLSNSYVRLEIIGDKKGFWLKPHKDIPEKLMSMLVKPKLLESVL
;
A
#
# COMPACT_ATOMS: atom_id res chain seq x y z
N MET A 1 -10.41 6.59 -5.51
CA MET A 1 -9.33 6.43 -6.48
C MET A 1 -9.70 7.01 -7.85
N ASN A 2 -8.83 7.83 -8.44
CA ASN A 2 -8.87 8.28 -9.84
C ASN A 2 -7.99 7.34 -10.67
N LEU A 3 -8.56 6.75 -11.72
CA LEU A 3 -7.91 5.77 -12.59
C LEU A 3 -7.85 6.26 -14.05
N ASP A 4 -7.90 7.57 -14.29
CA ASP A 4 -7.98 8.11 -15.64
C ASP A 4 -6.61 8.47 -16.21
N LYS A 5 -5.63 8.70 -15.31
CA LYS A 5 -4.24 9.03 -15.64
C LYS A 5 -3.33 7.85 -15.31
N ILE A 6 -3.45 6.80 -16.11
CA ILE A 6 -2.65 5.58 -15.99
C ILE A 6 -1.52 5.62 -17.02
N GLN A 7 -0.29 5.42 -16.57
CA GLN A 7 0.87 5.23 -17.43
C GLN A 7 1.31 3.78 -17.38
N TYR A 8 1.44 3.14 -18.55
CA TYR A 8 1.98 1.79 -18.68
C TYR A 8 3.51 1.84 -18.80
N CYS A 9 4.18 0.91 -18.12
CA CYS A 9 5.61 0.70 -18.19
C CYS A 9 5.90 -0.80 -18.30
N ASP A 10 6.88 -1.18 -19.12
CA ASP A 10 7.26 -2.59 -19.32
C ASP A 10 8.65 -2.93 -18.81
N LEU A 11 9.49 -1.91 -18.61
CA LEU A 11 10.85 -2.06 -18.11
C LEU A 11 10.95 -1.47 -16.70
N PRO A 12 11.62 -2.15 -15.75
CA PRO A 12 12.23 -3.49 -15.85
C PRO A 12 11.24 -4.66 -15.75
N PHE A 13 9.95 -4.39 -15.54
CA PHE A 13 8.85 -5.36 -15.56
C PHE A 13 7.54 -4.65 -15.88
N LYS A 14 6.50 -5.40 -16.26
CA LYS A 14 5.16 -4.88 -16.52
C LYS A 14 4.54 -4.22 -15.28
N HIS A 15 4.30 -2.92 -15.31
CA HIS A 15 3.66 -2.17 -14.22
C HIS A 15 2.88 -0.95 -14.72
N TRP A 16 2.12 -0.34 -13.81
CA TRP A 16 1.33 0.84 -14.07
C TRP A 16 1.55 1.88 -12.99
N GLU A 17 1.71 3.12 -13.42
CA GLU A 17 1.82 4.27 -12.54
C GLU A 17 0.55 5.11 -12.60
N PHE A 18 0.08 5.56 -11.43
CA PHE A 18 -1.09 6.40 -11.29
C PHE A 18 -0.66 7.72 -10.67
N LYS A 19 -1.07 8.84 -11.27
CA LYS A 19 -0.82 10.18 -10.72
C LYS A 19 -2.10 10.75 -10.14
N ASN A 20 -1.99 11.38 -8.96
CA ASN A 20 -3.11 11.99 -8.23
C ASN A 20 -4.29 11.01 -8.08
N CYS A 21 -3.97 9.78 -7.69
CA CYS A 21 -4.93 8.68 -7.69
C CYS A 21 -5.84 8.70 -6.48
N THR A 22 -5.58 9.49 -5.44
CA THR A 22 -6.41 9.56 -4.23
C THR A 22 -6.65 11.00 -3.80
N ASP A 23 -7.66 11.23 -2.96
CA ASP A 23 -7.99 12.57 -2.46
C ASP A 23 -7.07 13.05 -1.31
N ASP A 24 -7.02 14.37 -1.13
CA ASP A 24 -6.16 15.03 -0.14
C ASP A 24 -6.45 14.62 1.30
N LEU A 25 -7.71 14.27 1.61
CA LEU A 25 -8.08 13.83 2.96
C LEU A 25 -7.48 12.45 3.26
N THR A 26 -7.52 11.53 2.30
CA THR A 26 -6.80 10.25 2.39
C THR A 26 -5.30 10.44 2.53
N LEU A 27 -4.69 11.38 1.78
CA LEU A 27 -3.25 11.67 1.91
C LEU A 27 -2.89 12.25 3.27
N LYS A 28 -3.73 13.15 3.81
CA LYS A 28 -3.57 13.70 5.17
C LYS A 28 -3.70 12.62 6.23
N GLU A 29 -4.66 11.70 6.09
CA GLU A 29 -4.84 10.59 7.01
C GLU A 29 -3.62 9.65 7.01
N ILE A 30 -3.06 9.33 5.82
CA ILE A 30 -1.80 8.59 5.71
C ILE A 30 -0.65 9.33 6.41
N SER A 31 -0.52 10.64 6.18
CA SER A 31 0.60 11.43 6.68
C SER A 31 0.56 11.64 8.20
N ASN A 32 -0.64 11.69 8.78
CA ASN A 32 -0.86 11.98 10.20
C ASN A 32 -1.11 10.73 11.04
N CYS A 33 -1.25 9.55 10.43
CA CYS A 33 -1.48 8.32 11.20
C CYS A 33 -0.27 8.00 12.10
N SER A 34 -0.55 7.62 13.34
CA SER A 34 0.48 7.08 14.23
C SER A 34 0.72 5.61 13.87
N ILE A 35 1.92 5.33 13.37
CA ILE A 35 2.37 3.96 13.12
C ILE A 35 3.12 3.43 14.35
N PRO A 36 2.99 2.12 14.68
CA PRO A 36 3.74 1.54 15.79
C PRO A 36 5.25 1.77 15.62
N ASP A 37 5.90 2.16 16.71
CA ASP A 37 7.33 2.38 16.76
C ASP A 37 8.04 1.24 17.47
N GLY A 38 9.31 1.01 17.14
CA GLY A 38 10.12 -0.04 17.74
C GLY A 38 11.43 -0.24 16.99
N GLU A 39 12.27 -1.12 17.55
CA GLU A 39 13.52 -1.49 16.89
C GLU A 39 13.23 -2.27 15.60
N ARG A 40 13.63 -1.67 14.47
CA ARG A 40 13.65 -2.32 13.16
C ARG A 40 14.95 -3.09 13.04
N ALA A 41 14.92 -4.32 12.53
CA ALA A 41 16.15 -4.90 12.02
C ALA A 41 16.45 -4.36 10.61
N TYR A 42 17.72 -4.34 10.23
CA TYR A 42 18.15 -3.93 8.89
C TYR A 42 18.88 -5.07 8.19
N ASP A 43 18.31 -6.29 8.25
CA ASP A 43 18.89 -7.49 7.64
C ASP A 43 18.48 -7.69 6.16
N GLY A 44 17.59 -6.82 5.66
CA GLY A 44 17.07 -6.82 4.30
C GLY A 44 15.98 -7.86 4.02
N THR A 45 15.53 -8.60 5.02
CA THR A 45 14.39 -9.51 4.89
C THR A 45 13.07 -8.75 5.00
N ARG A 46 12.00 -9.27 4.39
CA ARG A 46 10.67 -8.64 4.35
C ARG A 46 10.04 -8.36 5.72
N ALA A 47 10.44 -9.13 6.73
CA ALA A 47 10.01 -8.98 8.11
C ALA A 47 11.09 -8.38 9.02
N ALA A 48 12.23 -7.98 8.43
CA ALA A 48 13.51 -7.71 9.08
C ALA A 48 13.66 -8.51 10.39
N ASP A 49 13.51 -9.82 10.23
CA ASP A 49 13.45 -10.73 11.36
C ASP A 49 13.80 -12.12 10.86
N HIS A 50 15.10 -12.38 10.74
CA HIS A 50 15.60 -13.71 10.42
C HIS A 50 15.10 -14.79 11.40
N THR A 51 14.64 -14.42 12.61
CA THR A 51 14.11 -15.34 13.62
C THR A 51 12.67 -15.79 13.35
N GLY A 52 11.96 -15.12 12.44
CA GLY A 52 10.57 -15.46 12.09
C GLY A 52 9.53 -15.09 13.15
N LEU A 53 9.90 -14.33 14.19
CA LEU A 53 9.01 -13.89 15.26
C LEU A 53 8.14 -12.67 14.89
N GLY A 54 8.34 -12.12 13.69
CA GLY A 54 7.52 -11.07 13.10
C GLY A 54 7.71 -9.69 13.72
N LYS A 55 8.90 -9.36 14.24
CA LYS A 55 9.18 -8.06 14.89
C LYS A 55 8.77 -6.86 14.01
N ASP A 56 9.17 -6.79 12.75
CA ASP A 56 8.78 -5.64 11.90
C ASP A 56 7.34 -5.72 11.39
N GLY A 57 6.72 -6.90 11.40
CA GLY A 57 5.29 -7.04 11.13
C GLY A 57 4.45 -6.24 12.13
N LYS A 58 4.95 -6.10 13.37
CA LYS A 58 4.33 -5.29 14.44
C LYS A 58 4.54 -3.78 14.24
N LEU A 59 5.41 -3.38 13.32
CA LEU A 59 5.72 -1.98 12.99
C LEU A 59 4.92 -1.46 11.79
N ARG A 60 3.88 -2.21 11.38
CA ARG A 60 2.95 -1.85 10.33
C ARG A 60 1.58 -1.57 10.94
N LEU A 61 0.94 -0.52 10.48
CA LEU A 61 -0.45 -0.26 10.83
C LEU A 61 -1.35 -0.92 9.78
N PHE A 62 -2.06 -1.97 10.18
CA PHE A 62 -3.09 -2.57 9.34
C PHE A 62 -4.42 -1.89 9.58
N ILE A 63 -5.15 -1.60 8.51
CA ILE A 63 -6.55 -1.18 8.60
C ILE A 63 -7.42 -2.43 8.71
N THR A 64 -8.11 -2.57 9.82
CA THR A 64 -8.97 -3.71 10.16
C THR A 64 -10.38 -3.21 10.45
N LYS A 65 -11.33 -4.14 10.62
CA LYS A 65 -12.70 -3.78 11.02
C LYS A 65 -12.73 -3.06 12.38
N ASP A 66 -11.81 -3.41 13.28
CA ASP A 66 -11.79 -2.91 14.65
C ASP A 66 -11.31 -1.45 14.74
N ASN A 67 -10.45 -1.01 13.80
CA ASN A 67 -9.92 0.36 13.78
C ASN A 67 -10.45 1.22 12.62
N ALA A 68 -11.32 0.68 11.76
CA ALA A 68 -11.83 1.35 10.56
C ALA A 68 -12.46 2.73 10.88
N THR A 69 -13.13 2.85 12.02
CA THR A 69 -13.77 4.10 12.46
C THR A 69 -12.76 5.22 12.76
N HIS A 70 -11.52 4.87 13.11
CA HIS A 70 -10.43 5.83 13.32
C HIS A 70 -9.77 6.25 12.00
N PHE A 71 -10.02 5.52 10.91
CA PHE A 71 -9.44 5.76 9.59
C PHE A 71 -10.53 5.84 8.50
N PRO A 72 -11.46 6.79 8.60
CA PRO A 72 -12.61 6.87 7.68
C PRO A 72 -12.20 7.03 6.21
N TYR A 73 -11.12 7.75 5.90
CA TYR A 73 -10.73 8.01 4.51
C TYR A 73 -10.03 6.80 3.88
N LEU A 74 -9.17 6.10 4.62
CA LEU A 74 -8.56 4.84 4.21
C LEU A 74 -9.59 3.72 4.12
N THR A 75 -10.56 3.67 5.02
CA THR A 75 -11.69 2.74 4.94
C THR A 75 -12.51 3.00 3.67
N LYS A 76 -12.78 4.27 3.35
CA LYS A 76 -13.44 4.65 2.09
C LYS A 76 -12.61 4.26 0.86
N LEU A 77 -11.28 4.38 0.93
CA LEU A 77 -10.38 3.94 -0.14
C LEU A 77 -10.47 2.42 -0.35
N ILE A 78 -10.43 1.62 0.73
CA ILE A 78 -10.59 0.16 0.68
C ILE A 78 -11.93 -0.20 0.03
N ASN A 79 -13.03 0.40 0.47
CA ASN A 79 -14.36 0.17 -0.09
C ASN A 79 -14.42 0.52 -1.59
N LYS A 80 -13.75 1.60 -2.00
CA LYS A 80 -13.66 1.97 -3.43
C LYS A 80 -12.82 0.98 -4.23
N MET A 81 -11.78 0.38 -3.66
CA MET A 81 -11.00 -0.68 -4.32
C MET A 81 -11.75 -2.02 -4.39
N GLN A 82 -12.74 -2.24 -3.52
CA GLN A 82 -13.63 -3.40 -3.55
C GLN A 82 -14.86 -3.21 -4.46
N SER A 83 -15.05 -2.02 -5.02
CA SER A 83 -16.23 -1.73 -5.83
C SER A 83 -16.22 -2.51 -7.13
N TYR A 84 -17.43 -2.78 -7.66
CA TYR A 84 -17.61 -3.45 -8.94
C TYR A 84 -16.84 -2.78 -10.08
N GLU A 85 -17.00 -1.45 -10.16
CA GLU A 85 -16.32 -0.62 -11.15
C GLU A 85 -14.80 -0.75 -11.09
N PHE A 86 -14.22 -0.75 -9.87
CA PHE A 86 -12.78 -0.86 -9.69
C PHE A 86 -12.27 -2.22 -10.13
N PHE A 87 -12.88 -3.32 -9.67
CA PHE A 87 -12.36 -4.64 -9.99
C PHE A 87 -12.51 -4.95 -11.49
N ILE A 88 -13.60 -4.54 -12.15
CA ILE A 88 -13.76 -4.75 -13.61
C ILE A 88 -12.66 -4.02 -14.38
N LYS A 89 -12.41 -2.75 -14.06
CA LYS A 89 -11.38 -1.94 -14.71
C LYS A 89 -9.99 -2.55 -14.49
N MET A 90 -9.65 -2.90 -13.26
CA MET A 90 -8.34 -3.46 -12.93
C MET A 90 -8.14 -4.88 -13.48
N SER A 91 -9.17 -5.73 -13.48
CA SER A 91 -9.11 -7.06 -14.10
C SER A 91 -8.80 -6.96 -15.60
N SER A 92 -9.38 -5.98 -16.29
CA SER A 92 -9.12 -5.72 -17.71
C SER A 92 -7.69 -5.25 -17.97
N ILE A 93 -7.15 -4.36 -17.11
CA ILE A 93 -5.78 -3.83 -17.21
C ILE A 93 -4.76 -4.94 -16.95
N LEU A 94 -4.96 -5.70 -15.87
CA LEU A 94 -4.02 -6.73 -15.41
C LEU A 94 -4.16 -8.05 -16.18
N LYS A 95 -5.25 -8.24 -16.92
CA LYS A 95 -5.63 -9.52 -17.55
C LYS A 95 -5.68 -10.65 -16.52
N LYS A 96 -6.30 -10.38 -15.37
CA LYS A 96 -6.42 -11.28 -14.23
C LYS A 96 -7.79 -11.11 -13.57
N ASP A 97 -8.41 -12.19 -13.11
CA ASP A 97 -9.67 -12.09 -12.38
C ASP A 97 -9.46 -11.64 -10.93
N LEU A 98 -10.22 -10.62 -10.51
CA LEU A 98 -10.21 -10.02 -9.18
C LEU A 98 -11.56 -10.14 -8.45
N SER A 99 -12.55 -10.82 -9.03
CA SER A 99 -13.95 -10.87 -8.53
C SER A 99 -14.10 -11.39 -7.10
N ASN A 100 -13.22 -12.28 -6.67
CA ASN A 100 -13.19 -12.86 -5.31
C ASN A 100 -11.96 -12.41 -4.49
N SER A 101 -11.43 -11.24 -4.81
CA SER A 101 -10.24 -10.72 -4.14
C SER A 101 -10.58 -9.95 -2.86
N TYR A 102 -9.62 -9.91 -1.94
CA TYR A 102 -9.69 -9.09 -0.73
C TYR A 102 -8.66 -7.96 -0.81
N VAL A 103 -9.03 -6.79 -0.29
CA VAL A 103 -8.12 -5.66 -0.15
C VAL A 103 -7.56 -5.67 1.26
N ARG A 104 -6.23 -5.73 1.36
CA ARG A 104 -5.50 -5.51 2.61
C ARG A 104 -4.69 -4.22 2.49
N LEU A 105 -4.96 -3.27 3.37
CA LEU A 105 -4.21 -2.01 3.45
C LEU A 105 -3.32 -2.03 4.68
N GLU A 106 -2.03 -1.80 4.47
CA GLU A 106 -1.04 -1.61 5.51
C GLU A 106 -0.30 -0.30 5.28
N ILE A 107 -0.02 0.41 6.36
CA ILE A 107 0.76 1.64 6.35
C ILE A 107 2.09 1.36 7.03
N ILE A 108 3.15 1.77 6.34
CA ILE A 108 4.52 1.69 6.82
C ILE A 108 5.14 3.07 6.69
N GLY A 109 5.92 3.47 7.69
CA GLY A 109 6.68 4.70 7.66
C GLY A 109 8.13 4.41 7.99
N ASP A 110 8.99 4.78 7.06
CA ASP A 110 10.42 4.74 7.26
C ASP A 110 10.86 5.99 8.02
N LYS A 111 11.50 5.81 9.18
CA LYS A 111 12.02 6.90 10.02
C LYS A 111 13.55 6.96 10.07
N LYS A 112 14.24 5.89 9.65
CA LYS A 112 15.69 5.69 9.87
C LYS A 112 16.42 5.10 8.65
N GLY A 113 15.68 4.75 7.59
CA GLY A 113 16.13 4.02 6.42
C GLY A 113 15.36 2.71 6.26
N PHE A 114 14.84 2.42 5.07
CA PHE A 114 14.12 1.20 4.74
C PHE A 114 14.79 0.49 3.58
N TRP A 115 15.10 -0.78 3.78
CA TRP A 115 15.71 -1.60 2.75
C TRP A 115 15.13 -3.00 2.76
N LEU A 116 14.83 -3.50 1.56
CA LEU A 116 14.47 -4.88 1.30
C LEU A 116 15.38 -5.44 0.21
N LYS A 117 15.87 -6.66 0.40
CA LYS A 117 16.51 -7.43 -0.67
C LYS A 117 15.53 -7.60 -1.84
N PRO A 118 16.02 -7.67 -3.08
CA PRO A 118 15.18 -8.01 -4.23
C PRO A 118 14.39 -9.28 -3.93
N HIS A 119 13.07 -9.20 -4.08
CA HIS A 119 12.16 -10.31 -3.79
C HIS A 119 10.98 -10.27 -4.74
N LYS A 120 10.30 -11.41 -4.84
CA LYS A 120 8.97 -11.50 -5.45
C LYS A 120 7.92 -11.50 -4.36
N ASP A 121 6.75 -10.98 -4.68
CA ASP A 121 5.60 -11.14 -3.81
C ASP A 121 5.15 -12.60 -3.74
N ILE A 122 4.43 -12.93 -2.67
CA ILE A 122 3.85 -14.26 -2.46
C ILE A 122 2.79 -14.57 -3.53
N PRO A 123 2.61 -15.84 -3.92
CA PRO A 123 1.75 -16.22 -5.06
C PRO A 123 0.27 -15.89 -4.84
N GLU A 124 -0.18 -15.78 -3.59
CA GLU A 124 -1.57 -15.44 -3.24
C GLU A 124 -1.93 -13.99 -3.59
N LYS A 125 -0.94 -13.11 -3.75
CA LYS A 125 -1.19 -11.72 -4.14
C LYS A 125 -1.58 -11.63 -5.61
N LEU A 126 -2.78 -11.14 -5.87
CA LEU A 126 -3.24 -10.91 -7.24
C LEU A 126 -2.65 -9.63 -7.85
N MET A 127 -2.46 -8.60 -7.01
CA MET A 127 -1.89 -7.29 -7.34
C MET A 127 -1.21 -6.70 -6.09
N SER A 128 -0.13 -5.95 -6.28
CA SER A 128 0.46 -5.09 -5.25
C SER A 128 0.48 -3.65 -5.73
N MET A 129 0.24 -2.72 -4.81
CA MET A 129 0.25 -1.28 -5.08
C MET A 129 0.96 -0.57 -3.94
N LEU A 130 1.87 0.35 -4.28
CA LEU A 130 2.54 1.23 -3.33
C LEU A 130 2.07 2.66 -3.59
N VAL A 131 1.49 3.28 -2.57
CA VAL A 131 1.05 4.67 -2.61
C VAL A 131 1.99 5.46 -1.72
N LYS A 132 2.66 6.46 -2.30
CA LYS A 132 3.48 7.41 -1.54
C LYS A 132 2.83 8.80 -1.62
N PRO A 133 2.53 9.44 -0.47
CA PRO A 133 2.22 10.86 -0.48
C PRO A 133 3.40 11.60 -1.10
N LYS A 134 3.12 12.58 -1.97
CA LYS A 134 4.17 13.54 -2.32
C LYS A 134 4.42 14.35 -1.06
N LEU A 135 5.63 14.25 -0.49
CA LEU A 135 6.06 15.23 0.50
C LEU A 135 5.87 16.59 -0.16
N LEU A 136 4.99 17.41 0.40
CA LEU A 136 5.06 18.84 0.14
C LEU A 136 6.46 19.20 0.59
N GLU A 137 7.31 19.64 -0.34
CA GLU A 137 8.52 20.34 0.03
C GLU A 137 8.04 21.48 0.92
N SER A 138 8.24 21.32 2.24
CA SER A 138 8.05 22.41 3.17
C SER A 138 8.94 23.51 2.63
N VAL A 139 8.32 24.60 2.19
CA VAL A 139 8.97 25.87 1.92
C VAL A 139 9.87 26.12 3.13
N LEU A 140 11.18 26.05 2.90
CA LEU A 140 12.20 26.53 3.84
C LEU A 140 11.98 28.02 4.09
#